data_AF-A0A225W247-F1
#
_entry.id   AF-A0A225W247-F1
#
_cell.length_a   1.000
_cell.length_b   1.000
_cell.length_c   1.000
_cell.angle_alpha   90.00
_cell.angle_beta   90.00
_cell.angle_gamma   90.00
#
_symmetry.space_group_name_H-M   'P 1'
#
loop_
_entity.id
_entity.type
_entity.pdbx_description
1 polymer ?
#
loop_
_entity_poly.entity_id
_entity_poly.type
_entity_poly.pdbx_seq_one_letter_code
_entity_poly.pdbx_strand_id
1 'polypeptide(L)'
;CTGVSYGIGSDIAVESEATRWLGVYRYFFLKVKRGLLAPHKHEAKISYVLSDSTPVDSNTGEQILRTYYEIMDDTAEDQHHVERCSIYDDSDPAAKQWKGDAESIFHPASEEKYAGQWQSFSSELTSAGGSNVYFETKYAHPSDGNMDLIYSRKGNIKQTAEIAVRYLAGTFLKSELVGYHKVKAMVIEPIVEDVLNVDSEVFAGPGPFRIEVVPQLLCVLSEK
;
A
#
# COMPACT_ATOMS: atom_id res chain seq x y z
N CYS A 1 -2.10 4.85 -10.03
CA CYS A 1 -2.12 4.53 -8.59
C CYS A 1 -1.41 3.21 -8.45
N THR A 2 -0.24 3.19 -7.80
CA THR A 2 0.56 1.97 -7.68
C THR A 2 0.41 1.46 -6.25
N GLY A 3 -0.18 0.29 -6.10
CA GLY A 3 -0.50 -0.30 -4.82
C GLY A 3 -1.57 -1.37 -4.91
N VAL A 4 -1.76 -2.01 -3.77
CA VAL A 4 -2.78 -3.01 -3.52
C VAL A 4 -3.89 -2.42 -2.68
N SER A 5 -5.15 -2.70 -3.00
CA SER A 5 -6.28 -2.31 -2.16
C SER A 5 -7.33 -3.40 -2.10
N TYR A 6 -7.92 -3.54 -0.92
CA TYR A 6 -9.06 -4.36 -0.55
C TYR A 6 -10.19 -3.45 -0.04
N GLY A 7 -11.45 -3.84 -0.27
CA GLY A 7 -12.61 -3.05 0.12
C GLY A 7 -13.09 -2.09 -0.97
N ILE A 8 -13.46 -0.86 -0.61
CA ILE A 8 -13.97 0.14 -1.58
C ILE A 8 -13.02 0.34 -2.78
N GLY A 9 -11.70 0.24 -2.58
CA GLY A 9 -10.73 0.32 -3.68
C GLY A 9 -10.91 -0.80 -4.72
N SER A 10 -11.19 -2.03 -4.26
CA SER A 10 -11.53 -3.17 -5.11
C SER A 10 -12.84 -2.96 -5.86
N ASP A 11 -13.90 -2.53 -5.16
CA ASP A 11 -15.20 -2.24 -5.77
C ASP A 11 -15.09 -1.18 -6.88
N ILE A 12 -14.28 -0.13 -6.62
CA ILE A 12 -14.00 0.91 -7.60
C ILE A 12 -13.29 0.32 -8.81
N ALA A 13 -12.26 -0.51 -8.63
CA ALA A 13 -11.53 -1.12 -9.74
C ALA A 13 -12.45 -1.95 -10.64
N VAL A 14 -13.31 -2.81 -10.06
CA VAL A 14 -14.30 -3.63 -10.77
C VAL A 14 -15.23 -2.80 -11.66
N GLU A 15 -15.68 -1.63 -11.19
CA GLU A 15 -16.65 -0.81 -11.92
C GLU A 15 -16.05 0.34 -12.74
N SER A 16 -14.78 0.67 -12.51
CA SER A 16 -14.13 1.83 -13.12
C SER A 16 -14.11 1.77 -14.64
N GLU A 17 -14.11 0.55 -15.18
CA GLU A 17 -14.12 0.25 -16.61
C GLU A 17 -15.50 0.49 -17.23
N ALA A 18 -16.56 0.00 -16.59
CA ALA A 18 -17.94 0.22 -17.02
C ALA A 18 -18.37 1.70 -16.94
N THR A 19 -17.67 2.49 -16.12
CA THR A 19 -17.93 3.92 -15.91
C THR A 19 -16.93 4.84 -16.63
N ARG A 20 -16.14 4.32 -17.57
CA ARG A 20 -15.17 5.11 -18.38
C ARG A 20 -15.76 6.34 -19.04
N TRP A 21 -17.04 6.30 -19.41
CA TRP A 21 -17.75 7.43 -20.04
C TRP A 21 -17.86 8.67 -19.15
N LEU A 22 -17.67 8.55 -17.83
CA LEU A 22 -17.62 9.68 -16.88
C LEU A 22 -16.23 10.37 -16.82
N GLY A 23 -15.24 9.85 -17.56
CA GLY A 23 -13.87 10.38 -17.54
C GLY A 23 -13.28 10.41 -16.13
N VAL A 24 -12.64 11.52 -15.77
CA VAL A 24 -11.96 11.70 -14.47
C VAL A 24 -12.92 11.67 -13.27
N TYR A 25 -14.18 12.03 -13.47
CA TYR A 25 -15.18 12.07 -12.39
C TYR A 25 -15.64 10.69 -11.94
N ARG A 26 -15.32 9.63 -12.68
CA ARG A 26 -15.71 8.24 -12.35
C ARG A 26 -15.27 7.83 -10.94
N TYR A 27 -14.06 8.22 -10.52
CA TYR A 27 -13.53 7.82 -9.21
C TYR A 27 -14.29 8.49 -8.07
N PHE A 28 -14.63 9.77 -8.22
CA PHE A 28 -15.46 10.47 -7.25
C PHE A 28 -16.87 9.86 -7.18
N PHE A 29 -17.49 9.62 -8.34
CA PHE A 29 -18.80 8.97 -8.43
C PHE A 29 -18.80 7.59 -7.75
N LEU A 30 -17.81 6.74 -8.04
CA LEU A 30 -17.72 5.40 -7.46
C LEU A 30 -17.41 5.43 -5.96
N LYS A 31 -16.59 6.38 -5.48
CA LYS A 31 -16.40 6.60 -4.03
C LYS A 31 -17.72 6.94 -3.34
N VAL A 32 -18.55 7.80 -3.92
CA VAL A 32 -19.89 8.11 -3.36
C VAL A 32 -20.82 6.90 -3.44
N LYS A 33 -20.88 6.22 -4.58
CA LYS A 33 -21.72 5.04 -4.78
C LYS A 33 -21.37 3.95 -3.77
N ARG A 34 -20.10 3.54 -3.69
CA ARG A 34 -19.64 2.42 -2.87
C ARG A 34 -19.39 2.78 -1.41
N GLY A 35 -19.09 4.04 -1.12
CA GLY A 35 -18.97 4.51 0.26
C GLY A 35 -20.30 4.78 0.96
N LEU A 36 -21.32 5.27 0.24
CA LEU A 36 -22.54 5.80 0.87
C LEU A 36 -23.84 5.17 0.35
N LEU A 37 -23.99 4.98 -0.95
CA LEU A 37 -25.30 4.62 -1.55
C LEU A 37 -25.53 3.11 -1.62
N ALA A 38 -24.49 2.34 -1.90
CA ALA A 38 -24.52 0.89 -2.08
C ALA A 38 -23.23 0.26 -1.53
N PRO A 39 -23.00 0.34 -0.20
CA PRO A 39 -21.82 -0.23 0.42
C PRO A 39 -21.85 -1.76 0.35
N HIS A 40 -20.74 -2.33 -0.06
CA HIS A 40 -20.48 -3.76 0.07
C HIS A 40 -19.91 -4.08 1.46
N LYS A 41 -20.12 -5.31 1.90
CA LYS A 41 -19.51 -5.80 3.12
C LYS A 41 -18.12 -6.33 2.77
N HIS A 42 -17.11 -5.82 3.46
CA HIS A 42 -15.73 -6.32 3.35
C HIS A 42 -15.26 -6.76 4.73
N GLU A 43 -14.73 -7.96 4.83
CA GLU A 43 -14.28 -8.54 6.08
C GLU A 43 -13.03 -9.36 5.79
N ALA A 44 -11.95 -9.08 6.51
CA ALA A 44 -10.68 -9.75 6.29
C ALA A 44 -9.86 -9.82 7.59
N LYS A 45 -8.96 -10.80 7.63
CA LYS A 45 -7.80 -10.77 8.52
C LYS A 45 -6.65 -10.09 7.79
N ILE A 46 -6.10 -9.06 8.40
CA ILE A 46 -4.92 -8.34 7.91
C ILE A 46 -3.76 -8.74 8.81
N SER A 47 -2.72 -9.30 8.22
CA SER A 47 -1.46 -9.59 8.88
C SER A 47 -0.36 -8.74 8.26
N TYR A 48 0.51 -8.15 9.04
CA TYR A 48 1.60 -7.31 8.52
C TYR A 48 2.84 -7.40 9.39
N VAL A 49 3.97 -7.04 8.79
CA VAL A 49 5.26 -6.92 9.48
C VAL A 49 5.73 -5.49 9.35
N LEU A 50 5.98 -4.84 10.48
CA LEU A 50 6.52 -3.48 10.50
C LEU A 50 7.88 -3.41 9.81
N SER A 51 8.14 -2.28 9.19
CA SER A 51 9.43 -1.92 8.63
C SER A 51 10.51 -1.86 9.71
N ASP A 52 11.66 -2.45 9.43
CA ASP A 52 12.86 -2.37 10.30
C ASP A 52 13.65 -1.07 10.06
N SER A 53 13.45 -0.42 8.90
CA SER A 53 14.17 0.80 8.51
C SER A 53 13.47 2.08 8.97
N THR A 54 12.19 1.99 9.34
CA THR A 54 11.44 3.13 9.85
C THR A 54 11.80 3.39 11.32
N PRO A 55 12.32 4.58 11.68
CA PRO A 55 12.64 4.90 13.06
C PRO A 55 11.43 4.77 13.98
N VAL A 56 11.66 4.43 15.25
CA VAL A 56 10.61 4.24 16.25
C VAL A 56 10.86 5.20 17.42
N ASP A 57 9.79 5.81 17.95
CA ASP A 57 9.87 6.63 19.15
C ASP A 57 10.17 5.75 20.37
N SER A 58 11.22 6.08 21.12
CA SER A 58 11.67 5.29 22.26
C SER A 58 10.70 5.24 23.43
N ASN A 59 9.77 6.20 23.52
CA ASN A 59 8.79 6.30 24.60
C ASN A 59 7.48 5.58 24.27
N THR A 60 7.02 5.66 23.02
CA THR A 60 5.72 5.08 22.60
C THR A 60 5.85 3.75 21.88
N GLY A 61 7.02 3.45 21.29
CA GLY A 61 7.21 2.27 20.44
C GLY A 61 6.54 2.41 19.06
N GLU A 62 6.04 3.60 18.71
CA GLU A 62 5.38 3.87 17.42
C GLU A 62 6.37 4.33 16.35
N GLN A 63 6.09 4.02 15.09
CA GLN A 63 6.89 4.46 13.96
C GLN A 63 6.84 5.99 13.79
N ILE A 64 8.02 6.60 13.62
CA ILE A 64 8.17 8.02 13.28
C ILE A 64 7.99 8.16 11.77
N LEU A 65 6.77 8.48 11.37
CA LEU A 65 6.39 8.64 9.95
C LEU A 65 6.92 9.97 9.42
N ARG A 66 7.71 9.90 8.35
CA ARG A 66 8.27 11.05 7.62
C ARG A 66 7.64 11.15 6.24
N THR A 67 7.35 12.37 5.81
CA THR A 67 6.81 12.69 4.49
C THR A 67 7.89 12.55 3.42
N TYR A 68 7.47 12.41 2.16
CA TYR A 68 8.39 12.35 1.02
C TYR A 68 9.46 13.45 1.07
N TYR A 69 9.07 14.71 1.28
CA TYR A 69 9.99 15.85 1.28
C TYR A 69 10.99 15.87 2.45
N GLU A 70 10.69 15.17 3.54
CA GLU A 70 11.62 15.06 4.68
C GLU A 70 12.75 14.05 4.41
N ILE A 71 12.58 13.16 3.43
CA ILE A 71 13.51 12.06 3.14
C ILE A 71 13.81 11.90 1.64
N MET A 72 13.48 12.89 0.82
CA MET A 72 13.49 12.78 -0.65
C MET A 72 14.86 12.39 -1.22
N ASP A 73 15.95 12.79 -0.55
CA ASP A 73 17.31 12.54 -0.97
C ASP A 73 17.99 11.40 -0.17
N ASP A 74 17.33 10.80 0.83
CA ASP A 74 17.94 9.79 1.73
C ASP A 74 18.47 8.58 0.94
N THR A 75 17.86 8.28 -0.21
CA THR A 75 18.20 7.13 -1.08
C THR A 75 18.46 7.54 -2.53
N ALA A 76 18.64 8.84 -2.80
CA ALA A 76 18.89 9.32 -4.15
C ALA A 76 20.35 9.05 -4.55
N GLU A 77 20.54 8.37 -5.67
CA GLU A 77 21.87 8.12 -6.24
C GLU A 77 22.16 9.05 -7.43
N ASP A 78 23.44 9.16 -7.79
CA ASP A 78 23.87 9.94 -8.95
C ASP A 78 23.23 9.37 -10.24
N GLN A 79 22.78 10.25 -11.13
CA GLN A 79 22.23 9.87 -12.44
C GLN A 79 23.18 8.97 -13.24
N HIS A 80 24.50 9.18 -13.11
CA HIS A 80 25.53 8.34 -13.73
C HIS A 80 25.52 6.89 -13.22
N HIS A 81 24.92 6.60 -12.07
CA HIS A 81 24.70 5.23 -11.62
C HIS A 81 23.58 4.56 -12.41
N VAL A 82 22.44 5.25 -12.60
CA VAL A 82 21.29 4.73 -13.37
C VAL A 82 21.67 4.46 -14.82
N GLU A 83 22.45 5.34 -15.44
CA GLU A 83 22.93 5.18 -16.83
C GLU A 83 23.84 3.95 -17.00
N ARG A 84 24.67 3.63 -15.99
CA ARG A 84 25.56 2.44 -16.00
C ARG A 84 24.82 1.12 -15.75
N CYS A 85 23.64 1.18 -15.15
CA CYS A 85 22.76 0.02 -15.00
C CYS A 85 21.96 -0.29 -16.28
N SER A 86 22.18 0.44 -17.38
CA SER A 86 21.59 0.13 -18.68
C SER A 86 22.04 -1.24 -19.19
N ILE A 87 21.08 -2.09 -19.56
CA ILE A 87 21.34 -3.39 -20.19
C ILE A 87 21.97 -3.26 -21.60
N TYR A 88 21.93 -2.06 -22.19
CA TYR A 88 22.44 -1.79 -23.53
C TYR A 88 23.91 -1.32 -23.53
N ASP A 89 24.49 -1.08 -22.36
CA ASP A 89 25.92 -0.78 -22.23
C ASP A 89 26.73 -2.10 -22.17
N ASP A 90 27.96 -2.10 -22.66
CA ASP A 90 28.86 -3.29 -22.71
C ASP A 90 29.60 -3.53 -21.37
N SER A 91 29.19 -2.84 -20.30
CA SER A 91 29.72 -3.01 -18.95
C SER A 91 29.39 -4.38 -18.33
N ASP A 92 30.20 -4.81 -17.36
CA ASP A 92 30.15 -6.13 -16.71
C ASP A 92 28.72 -6.55 -16.31
N PRO A 93 28.17 -7.63 -16.90
CA PRO A 93 26.84 -8.13 -16.55
C PRO A 93 26.66 -8.44 -15.07
N ALA A 94 27.72 -8.87 -14.36
CA ALA A 94 27.64 -9.16 -12.92
C ALA A 94 27.42 -7.90 -12.08
N ALA A 95 27.85 -6.74 -12.57
CA ALA A 95 27.61 -5.45 -11.93
C ALA A 95 26.16 -4.95 -12.11
N LYS A 96 25.43 -5.51 -13.08
CA LYS A 96 24.03 -5.16 -13.40
C LYS A 96 23.00 -6.10 -12.80
N GLN A 97 23.46 -7.21 -12.21
CA GLN A 97 22.56 -8.15 -11.53
C GLN A 97 22.05 -7.52 -10.24
N TRP A 98 20.73 -7.54 -10.07
CA TRP A 98 20.12 -7.23 -8.79
C TRP A 98 20.59 -8.25 -7.74
N LYS A 99 21.14 -7.76 -6.63
CA LYS A 99 21.71 -8.57 -5.54
C LYS A 99 20.78 -8.69 -4.33
N GLY A 100 19.52 -8.28 -4.49
CA GLY A 100 18.55 -8.34 -3.40
C GLY A 100 18.00 -9.75 -3.20
N ASP A 101 16.95 -9.83 -2.39
CA ASP A 101 16.39 -11.08 -1.91
C ASP A 101 15.41 -11.71 -2.91
N ALA A 102 15.89 -12.62 -3.74
CA ALA A 102 15.06 -13.35 -4.69
C ALA A 102 13.94 -14.16 -4.02
N GLU A 103 14.10 -14.58 -2.75
CA GLU A 103 13.05 -15.31 -2.04
C GLU A 103 11.81 -14.44 -1.81
N SER A 104 11.95 -13.12 -1.66
CA SER A 104 10.82 -12.20 -1.60
C SER A 104 9.96 -12.21 -2.87
N ILE A 105 10.52 -12.60 -4.02
CA ILE A 105 9.81 -12.70 -5.30
C ILE A 105 9.07 -14.03 -5.40
N PHE A 106 9.73 -15.13 -5.04
CA PHE A 106 9.18 -16.48 -5.21
C PHE A 106 8.29 -16.91 -4.05
N HIS A 107 8.57 -16.42 -2.84
CA HIS A 107 7.87 -16.73 -1.60
C HIS A 107 7.54 -15.43 -0.83
N PRO A 108 6.74 -14.53 -1.43
CA PRO A 108 6.44 -13.24 -0.82
C PRO A 108 5.68 -13.42 0.50
N ALA A 109 6.02 -12.60 1.48
CA ALA A 109 5.40 -12.54 2.79
C ALA A 109 5.34 -13.92 3.47
N SER A 110 6.41 -14.72 3.35
CA SER A 110 6.43 -16.07 3.89
C SER A 110 6.41 -16.08 5.43
N GLU A 111 5.70 -17.07 5.97
CA GLU A 111 5.59 -17.23 7.43
C GLU A 111 6.94 -17.56 8.07
N GLU A 112 7.77 -18.35 7.39
CA GLU A 112 9.11 -18.73 7.85
C GLU A 112 10.05 -17.53 7.93
N LYS A 113 10.10 -16.70 6.87
CA LYS A 113 10.99 -15.53 6.81
C LYS A 113 10.69 -14.51 7.91
N TYR A 114 9.41 -14.33 8.23
CA TYR A 114 8.94 -13.32 9.19
C TYR A 114 8.41 -13.94 10.50
N ALA A 115 8.85 -15.15 10.83
CA ALA A 115 8.42 -15.86 12.03
C ALA A 115 8.61 -14.99 13.30
N GLY A 116 7.54 -14.87 14.10
CA GLY A 116 7.54 -14.08 15.34
C GLY A 116 7.43 -12.56 15.16
N GLN A 117 7.35 -12.04 13.93
CA GLN A 117 7.28 -10.60 13.66
C GLN A 117 5.89 -10.14 13.21
N TRP A 118 4.99 -11.08 12.89
CA TRP A 118 3.65 -10.79 12.40
C TRP A 118 2.76 -10.13 13.46
N GLN A 119 2.12 -9.03 13.06
CA GLN A 119 0.98 -8.44 13.75
C GLN A 119 -0.27 -8.74 12.95
N SER A 120 -1.38 -9.07 13.61
CA SER A 120 -2.61 -9.43 12.92
C SER A 120 -3.84 -8.86 13.60
N PHE A 121 -4.86 -8.55 12.79
CA PHE A 121 -6.20 -8.28 13.28
C PHE A 121 -7.24 -8.78 12.28
N SER A 122 -8.43 -9.12 12.77
CA SER A 122 -9.61 -9.38 11.94
C SER A 122 -10.64 -8.29 12.16
N SER A 123 -11.29 -7.82 11.10
CA SER A 123 -12.30 -6.77 11.18
C SER A 123 -13.19 -6.73 9.94
N GLU A 124 -14.39 -6.20 10.13
CA GLU A 124 -15.10 -5.57 9.02
C GLU A 124 -14.36 -4.27 8.64
N LEU A 125 -14.14 -4.07 7.34
CA LEU A 125 -13.31 -3.01 6.78
C LEU A 125 -14.12 -2.17 5.80
N THR A 126 -13.79 -0.89 5.72
CA THR A 126 -14.18 -0.03 4.60
C THR A 126 -13.12 -0.11 3.50
N SER A 127 -11.85 -0.13 3.89
CA SER A 127 -10.72 -0.32 2.98
C SER A 127 -9.51 -0.83 3.74
N ALA A 128 -8.63 -1.56 3.06
CA ALA A 128 -7.28 -1.86 3.52
C ALA A 128 -6.37 -1.96 2.30
N GLY A 129 -5.10 -1.60 2.41
CA GLY A 129 -4.21 -1.67 1.27
C GLY A 129 -2.82 -1.17 1.56
N GLY A 130 -1.92 -1.49 0.65
CA GLY A 130 -0.55 -1.03 0.65
C GLY A 130 -0.29 -0.17 -0.55
N SER A 131 0.43 0.93 -0.38
CA SER A 131 0.90 1.69 -1.53
C SER A 131 2.30 2.20 -1.35
N ASN A 132 3.05 2.14 -2.45
CA ASN A 132 4.37 2.75 -2.59
C ASN A 132 4.25 4.18 -3.15
N VAL A 133 3.18 4.47 -3.91
CA VAL A 133 2.88 5.78 -4.50
C VAL A 133 1.37 5.96 -4.65
N TYR A 134 0.74 6.71 -3.74
CA TYR A 134 -0.69 7.05 -3.83
C TYR A 134 -1.03 8.36 -3.13
N PHE A 135 -2.08 9.03 -3.60
CA PHE A 135 -2.45 10.37 -3.12
C PHE A 135 -3.00 10.38 -1.69
N GLU A 136 -3.50 9.24 -1.18
CA GLU A 136 -3.93 9.10 0.22
C GLU A 136 -2.80 8.59 1.15
N THR A 137 -1.66 8.14 0.61
CA THR A 137 -0.51 7.71 1.42
C THR A 137 0.45 8.86 1.65
N LYS A 138 0.10 9.69 2.66
CA LYS A 138 0.81 10.92 3.04
C LYS A 138 2.33 10.74 3.23
N TYR A 139 2.75 9.58 3.71
CA TYR A 139 4.14 9.29 4.08
C TYR A 139 4.85 8.38 3.08
N ALA A 140 4.22 8.03 1.96
CA ALA A 140 4.81 7.11 0.99
C ALA A 140 6.08 7.69 0.36
N HIS A 141 7.08 6.83 0.18
CA HIS A 141 8.32 7.15 -0.51
C HIS A 141 8.74 5.92 -1.34
N PRO A 142 8.86 6.02 -2.67
CA PRO A 142 9.06 4.85 -3.52
C PRO A 142 10.40 4.13 -3.30
N SER A 143 11.36 4.80 -2.66
CA SER A 143 12.72 4.31 -2.49
C SER A 143 13.12 4.05 -1.04
N ASP A 144 12.21 4.22 -0.06
CA ASP A 144 12.53 3.97 1.36
C ASP A 144 12.53 2.48 1.75
N GLY A 145 12.27 1.60 0.77
CA GLY A 145 12.22 0.14 0.93
C GLY A 145 10.98 -0.35 1.67
N ASN A 146 9.96 0.50 1.84
CA ASN A 146 8.75 0.20 2.58
C ASN A 146 7.49 0.41 1.75
N MET A 147 6.39 -0.12 2.24
CA MET A 147 5.05 0.10 1.72
C MET A 147 4.20 0.70 2.83
N ASP A 148 3.33 1.65 2.47
CA ASP A 148 2.45 2.29 3.42
C ASP A 148 1.16 1.47 3.49
N LEU A 149 1.04 0.68 4.56
CA LEU A 149 -0.20 0.02 4.92
C LEU A 149 -1.15 1.05 5.50
N ILE A 150 -2.30 1.22 4.85
CA ILE A 150 -3.41 2.00 5.36
C ILE A 150 -4.66 1.14 5.40
N TYR A 151 -5.36 1.18 6.52
CA TYR A 151 -6.64 0.50 6.66
C TYR A 151 -7.65 1.40 7.37
N SER A 152 -8.92 1.22 7.05
CA SER A 152 -10.06 1.84 7.70
C SER A 152 -11.04 0.75 8.12
N ARG A 153 -11.24 0.58 9.42
CA ARG A 153 -12.25 -0.32 9.98
C ARG A 153 -13.64 0.27 9.77
N LYS A 154 -14.65 -0.59 9.67
CA LYS A 154 -16.03 -0.14 9.66
C LYS A 154 -16.44 0.36 11.05
N GLY A 155 -16.88 1.61 11.11
CA GLY A 155 -17.42 2.23 12.31
C GLY A 155 -18.92 2.12 12.44
N ASN A 156 -19.44 2.52 13.61
CA ASN A 156 -20.85 2.89 13.72
C ASN A 156 -21.13 4.22 12.98
N ILE A 157 -22.41 4.58 12.83
CA ILE A 157 -22.85 5.77 12.08
C ILE A 157 -22.13 7.06 12.51
N LYS A 158 -21.90 7.26 13.82
CA LYS A 158 -21.22 8.46 14.33
C LYS A 158 -19.75 8.47 13.91
N GLN A 159 -19.06 7.34 14.05
CA GLN A 159 -17.66 7.22 13.66
C GLN A 159 -17.48 7.33 12.14
N THR A 160 -18.41 6.80 11.35
CA THR A 160 -18.41 6.96 9.89
C THR A 160 -18.59 8.43 9.49
N ALA A 161 -19.50 9.15 10.14
CA ALA A 161 -19.68 10.58 9.91
C ALA A 161 -18.42 11.38 10.31
N GLU A 162 -17.77 11.01 11.42
CA GLU A 162 -16.51 11.59 11.86
C GLU A 162 -15.40 11.39 10.82
N ILE A 163 -15.22 10.18 10.30
CA ILE A 163 -14.24 9.90 9.23
C ILE A 163 -14.53 10.78 8.02
N ALA A 164 -15.78 10.91 7.58
CA ALA A 164 -16.13 11.73 6.43
C ALA A 164 -15.72 13.21 6.62
N VAL A 165 -15.99 13.78 7.80
CA VAL A 165 -15.56 15.14 8.14
C VAL A 165 -14.03 15.25 8.16
N ARG A 166 -13.34 14.29 8.78
CA ARG A 166 -11.87 14.28 8.83
C ARG A 166 -11.23 14.09 7.46
N TYR A 167 -11.84 13.32 6.57
CA TYR A 167 -11.39 13.15 5.18
C TYR A 167 -11.45 14.48 4.42
N LEU A 168 -12.55 15.23 4.54
CA LEU A 168 -12.67 16.56 3.96
C LEU A 168 -11.67 17.57 4.57
N ALA A 169 -11.36 17.43 5.86
CA ALA A 169 -10.37 18.26 6.55
C ALA A 169 -8.92 17.79 6.37
N GLY A 170 -8.65 16.70 5.63
CA GLY A 170 -7.30 16.15 5.45
C GLY A 170 -6.68 15.54 6.72
N THR A 171 -7.48 15.20 7.73
CA THR A 171 -7.02 14.68 9.04
C THR A 171 -7.57 13.29 9.37
N PHE A 172 -7.99 12.53 8.37
CA PHE A 172 -8.59 11.19 8.52
C PHE A 172 -7.68 10.18 9.23
N LEU A 173 -6.36 10.32 9.10
CA LEU A 173 -5.38 9.50 9.83
C LEU A 173 -5.46 9.64 11.36
N LYS A 174 -6.12 10.67 11.88
CA LYS A 174 -6.33 10.87 13.33
C LYS A 174 -7.58 10.14 13.85
N SER A 175 -8.30 9.41 13.00
CA SER A 175 -9.44 8.60 13.43
C SER A 175 -8.95 7.29 14.02
N GLU A 176 -9.54 6.86 15.13
CA GLU A 176 -9.24 5.56 15.78
C GLU A 176 -9.55 4.35 14.89
N LEU A 177 -10.38 4.54 13.85
CA LEU A 177 -10.71 3.50 12.89
C LEU A 177 -9.66 3.34 11.78
N VAL A 178 -8.76 4.32 11.65
CA VAL A 178 -7.75 4.34 10.60
C VAL A 178 -6.40 3.96 11.19
N GLY A 179 -5.75 2.96 10.61
CA GLY A 179 -4.36 2.62 10.90
C GLY A 179 -3.45 3.02 9.75
N TYR A 180 -2.23 3.41 10.08
CA TYR A 180 -1.20 3.77 9.12
C TYR A 180 0.16 3.25 9.59
N HIS A 181 0.78 2.37 8.82
CA HIS A 181 2.06 1.77 9.17
C HIS A 181 2.97 1.68 7.95
N LYS A 182 4.27 1.86 8.17
CA LYS A 182 5.30 1.46 7.22
C LYS A 182 5.58 -0.02 7.42
N VAL A 183 5.33 -0.82 6.39
CA VAL A 183 5.44 -2.29 6.45
C VAL A 183 6.38 -2.81 5.37
N LYS A 184 7.01 -3.94 5.65
CA LYS A 184 7.83 -4.69 4.66
C LYS A 184 7.04 -5.81 3.99
N ALA A 185 6.08 -6.38 4.70
CA ALA A 185 5.19 -7.42 4.19
C ALA A 185 3.78 -7.28 4.76
N MET A 186 2.79 -7.69 3.98
CA MET A 186 1.41 -7.86 4.44
C MET A 186 0.75 -9.06 3.78
N VAL A 187 -0.24 -9.62 4.48
CA VAL A 187 -1.15 -10.63 3.99
C VAL A 187 -2.58 -10.16 4.22
N ILE A 188 -3.36 -10.15 3.15
CA ILE A 188 -4.80 -9.88 3.21
C ILE A 188 -5.52 -11.20 3.01
N GLU A 189 -6.25 -11.62 4.03
CA GLU A 189 -7.04 -12.86 4.07
C GLU A 189 -8.53 -12.50 4.12
N PRO A 190 -9.20 -12.33 2.95
CA PRO A 190 -10.64 -12.15 2.90
C PRO A 190 -11.39 -13.26 3.66
N ILE A 191 -12.29 -12.87 4.55
CA ILE A 191 -13.21 -13.74 5.28
C ILE A 191 -14.51 -13.94 4.47
N VAL A 192 -14.83 -12.97 3.61
CA VAL A 192 -15.93 -13.02 2.64
C VAL A 192 -15.38 -13.15 1.22
N GLU A 193 -16.18 -13.68 0.30
CA GLU A 193 -15.84 -13.71 -1.13
C GLU A 193 -15.75 -12.28 -1.66
N ASP A 194 -14.57 -11.90 -2.12
CA ASP A 194 -14.25 -10.54 -2.49
C ASP A 194 -13.01 -10.54 -3.40
N VAL A 195 -12.71 -9.40 -4.01
CA VAL A 195 -11.60 -9.25 -4.95
C VAL A 195 -10.54 -8.32 -4.40
N LEU A 196 -9.34 -8.43 -4.95
CA LEU A 196 -8.25 -7.51 -4.69
C LEU A 196 -8.04 -6.62 -5.90
N ASN A 197 -7.78 -5.34 -5.67
CA ASN A 197 -7.26 -4.45 -6.67
C ASN A 197 -5.73 -4.36 -6.55
N VAL A 198 -5.03 -4.52 -7.66
CA VAL A 198 -3.58 -4.25 -7.78
C VAL A 198 -3.40 -3.32 -8.97
N ASP A 199 -2.93 -2.11 -8.74
CA ASP A 199 -2.64 -1.12 -9.79
C ASP A 199 -3.82 -0.79 -10.73
N SER A 200 -5.06 -0.91 -10.24
CA SER A 200 -6.33 -0.78 -11.00
C SER A 200 -6.79 -2.03 -11.73
N GLU A 201 -6.06 -3.14 -11.61
CA GLU A 201 -6.43 -4.47 -12.12
C GLU A 201 -7.08 -5.30 -11.03
N VAL A 202 -8.11 -6.08 -11.41
CA VAL A 202 -8.90 -6.89 -10.49
C VAL A 202 -8.37 -8.32 -10.45
N PHE A 203 -8.01 -8.78 -9.26
CA PHE A 203 -7.61 -10.15 -8.96
C PHE A 203 -8.73 -10.84 -8.19
N ALA A 204 -9.21 -11.95 -8.75
CA ALA A 204 -10.24 -12.75 -8.12
C ALA A 204 -9.75 -13.36 -6.79
N GLY A 205 -10.64 -13.42 -5.81
CA GLY A 205 -10.40 -14.03 -4.50
C GLY A 205 -10.42 -15.56 -4.50
N PRO A 206 -10.40 -16.17 -3.30
CA PRO A 206 -10.59 -15.55 -1.98
C PRO A 206 -9.30 -15.18 -1.23
N GLY A 207 -8.14 -15.12 -1.90
CA GLY A 207 -6.84 -14.97 -1.23
C GLY A 207 -6.36 -16.31 -0.62
N PRO A 208 -5.39 -16.30 0.32
CA PRO A 208 -4.68 -15.15 0.86
C PRO A 208 -3.88 -14.40 -0.21
N PHE A 209 -3.94 -13.07 -0.18
CA PHE A 209 -3.10 -12.23 -1.00
C PHE A 209 -1.85 -11.84 -0.21
N ARG A 210 -0.69 -12.27 -0.69
CA ARG A 210 0.62 -12.04 -0.07
C ARG A 210 1.35 -10.94 -0.82
N ILE A 211 1.74 -9.90 -0.10
CA ILE A 211 2.39 -8.72 -0.66
C ILE A 211 3.65 -8.45 0.14
N GLU A 212 4.78 -8.31 -0.55
CA GLU A 212 6.06 -7.99 0.04
C GLU A 212 6.77 -6.92 -0.80
N VAL A 213 7.42 -5.98 -0.12
CA VAL A 213 8.25 -4.99 -0.78
C VAL A 213 9.58 -5.63 -1.15
N VAL A 214 9.98 -5.46 -2.40
CA VAL A 214 11.30 -5.88 -2.90
C VAL A 214 12.12 -4.62 -3.15
N PRO A 215 13.00 -4.22 -2.21
CA PRO A 215 13.75 -2.98 -2.33
C PRO A 215 14.70 -3.00 -3.53
N GLN A 216 14.85 -1.84 -4.17
CA GLN A 216 15.81 -1.61 -5.26
C GLN A 216 15.67 -2.59 -6.44
N LEU A 217 14.47 -3.14 -6.65
CA LEU A 217 14.22 -4.06 -7.77
C LEU A 217 14.29 -3.34 -9.13
N LEU A 218 13.87 -2.08 -9.18
CA LEU A 218 13.80 -1.27 -10.39
C LEU A 218 14.49 0.08 -10.15
N CYS A 219 15.31 0.51 -11.12
CA CYS A 219 15.84 1.87 -11.20
C CYS A 219 15.03 2.66 -12.24
N VAL A 220 14.54 3.83 -11.86
CA VAL A 220 13.72 4.69 -12.74
C VAL A 220 14.34 6.08 -12.77
N LEU A 221 14.34 6.71 -13.95
CA LEU A 221 14.74 8.11 -14.08
C LEU A 221 13.69 9.00 -13.41
N SER A 222 14.13 9.86 -12.49
CA SER A 222 13.31 10.85 -11.80
C SER A 222 13.93 12.23 -11.98
N GLU A 223 13.09 13.26 -12.06
CA GLU A 223 13.56 14.64 -11.84
C GLU A 223 14.02 14.76 -10.38
N LYS A 224 15.06 15.58 -10.15
CA LYS A 224 15.52 15.97 -8.82
C LYS A 224 14.72 17.16 -8.31
#